data_AF-A0A842V2L5-F1
#
_entry.id   AF-A0A842V2L5-F1
#
_cell.length_a   1.000
_cell.length_b   1.000
_cell.length_c   1.000
_cell.angle_alpha   90.00
_cell.angle_beta   90.00
_cell.angle_gamma   90.00
#
_symmetry.space_group_name_H-M   'P 1'
#
loop_
_entity.id
_entity.type
_entity.pdbx_description
1 polymer ?
#
loop_
_entity_poly.entity_id
_entity_poly.type
_entity_poly.pdbx_seq_one_letter_code
_entity_poly.pdbx_strand_id
1 'polypeptide(L)'
;MEQTKDNDKHVINFAMAYGGRQEVVDAAKKIAEQIKQGKLDIDQINEDTFSRNLYFNSEPDLIIRTGGAHRTSNFLLWQAHYSEWLFLEKFWPEFEKEDLVKAIDDYGNRERRFGK
;
A
#
# COMPACT_ATOMS: atom_id res chain seq x y z
N MET A 1 -16.51 -0.74 10.81
CA MET A 1 -15.22 -1.10 11.44
C MET A 1 -15.41 -1.69 12.84
N GLU A 2 -16.36 -1.21 13.67
CA GLU A 2 -16.56 -1.73 15.04
C GLU A 2 -16.72 -3.25 15.17
N GLN A 3 -17.44 -3.91 14.26
CA GLN A 3 -17.70 -5.35 14.34
C GLN A 3 -16.47 -6.23 14.14
N THR A 4 -15.40 -5.70 13.53
CA THR A 4 -14.20 -6.46 13.14
C THR A 4 -12.92 -5.85 13.68
N LYS A 5 -13.01 -4.88 14.60
CA LYS A 5 -11.86 -4.08 15.04
C LYS A 5 -10.79 -4.88 15.78
N ASP A 6 -11.21 -5.97 16.45
CA ASP A 6 -10.33 -6.84 17.24
C ASP A 6 -9.85 -8.07 16.44
N ASN A 7 -10.19 -8.15 15.14
CA ASN A 7 -9.72 -9.21 14.26
C ASN A 7 -8.34 -8.86 13.70
N ASP A 8 -7.32 -9.66 14.04
CA ASP A 8 -5.92 -9.41 13.69
C ASP A 8 -5.32 -10.41 12.69
N LYS A 9 -5.87 -11.63 12.62
CA LYS A 9 -5.34 -12.71 11.74
C LYS A 9 -5.38 -12.37 10.26
N HIS A 10 -6.44 -11.71 9.81
CA HIS A 10 -6.65 -11.33 8.41
C HIS A 10 -7.25 -9.94 8.34
N VAL A 11 -6.51 -9.02 7.74
CA VAL A 11 -6.91 -7.62 7.57
C VAL A 11 -7.20 -7.36 6.09
N ILE A 12 -8.36 -6.77 5.81
CA ILE A 12 -8.74 -6.34 4.47
C ILE A 12 -8.92 -4.83 4.47
N ASN A 13 -8.16 -4.13 3.63
CA ASN A 13 -8.24 -2.69 3.48
C ASN A 13 -9.08 -2.34 2.25
N PHE A 14 -10.21 -1.65 2.46
CA PHE A 14 -11.04 -1.13 1.38
C PHE A 14 -10.66 0.32 1.07
N ALA A 15 -9.98 0.55 -0.05
CA ALA A 15 -9.54 1.86 -0.49
C ALA A 15 -10.68 2.63 -1.20
N MET A 16 -11.60 3.21 -0.43
CA MET A 16 -12.73 4.01 -0.95
C MET A 16 -12.39 5.50 -0.96
N ALA A 17 -12.65 6.18 -2.09
CA ALA A 17 -12.26 7.58 -2.30
C ALA A 17 -10.76 7.84 -1.99
N TYR A 18 -9.94 6.81 -2.17
CA TYR A 18 -8.52 6.85 -1.86
C TYR A 18 -7.72 7.49 -3.00
N GLY A 19 -6.66 8.21 -2.64
CA GLY A 19 -5.61 8.61 -3.56
C GLY A 19 -4.30 8.83 -2.84
N GLY A 20 -3.22 8.22 -3.31
CA GLY A 20 -1.91 8.25 -2.65
C GLY A 20 -1.35 9.66 -2.47
N ARG A 21 -1.56 10.56 -3.44
CA ARG A 21 -1.18 11.98 -3.27
C ARG A 21 -1.91 12.66 -2.11
N GLN A 22 -3.20 12.37 -1.92
CA GLN A 22 -3.97 12.95 -0.83
C GLN A 22 -3.49 12.39 0.51
N GLU A 23 -3.22 11.09 0.56
CA GLU A 23 -2.65 10.43 1.75
C GLU A 23 -1.31 11.05 2.17
N VAL A 24 -0.39 11.28 1.23
CA VAL A 24 0.90 11.95 1.48
C VAL A 24 0.70 13.36 2.05
N VAL A 25 -0.22 14.14 1.47
CA VAL A 25 -0.54 15.49 1.97
C VAL A 25 -1.10 15.44 3.39
N ASP A 26 -1.98 14.48 3.68
CA ASP A 26 -2.59 14.35 5.00
C ASP A 26 -1.58 13.87 6.04
N ALA A 27 -0.67 12.96 5.68
CA ALA A 27 0.44 12.54 6.55
C ALA A 27 1.35 13.72 6.90
N ALA A 28 1.73 14.54 5.91
CA ALA A 28 2.52 15.75 6.15
C ALA A 28 1.81 16.74 7.08
N LYS A 29 0.49 16.95 6.90
CA LYS A 29 -0.31 17.80 7.79
C LYS A 29 -0.37 17.25 9.22
N LYS A 30 -0.53 15.93 9.41
CA LYS A 30 -0.51 15.30 10.74
C LYS A 30 0.83 15.48 11.43
N ILE A 31 1.94 15.31 10.71
CA ILE A 31 3.29 15.52 11.22
C ILE A 31 3.48 16.98 11.65
N ALA A 32 3.09 17.94 10.80
CA ALA A 32 3.17 19.36 11.12
C ALA A 32 2.38 19.73 12.39
N GLU A 33 1.19 19.14 12.57
CA GLU A 33 0.38 19.35 13.77
C GLU A 33 1.02 18.73 15.02
N GLN A 34 1.66 17.56 14.91
CA GLN A 34 2.42 16.96 16.03
C GLN A 34 3.60 17.84 16.46
N ILE A 35 4.32 18.45 15.50
CA ILE A 35 5.40 19.40 15.78
C ILE A 35 4.87 20.64 16.50
N LYS A 36 3.78 21.23 15.98
CA LYS A 36 3.14 22.39 16.60
C LYS A 36 2.69 22.13 18.04
N GLN A 37 2.29 20.90 18.35
CA GLN A 37 1.91 20.46 19.69
C GLN A 37 3.10 20.08 20.58
N GLY A 38 4.35 20.16 20.08
CA GLY A 38 5.55 19.76 20.81
C GLY A 38 5.67 18.25 21.03
N LYS A 39 4.97 17.42 20.26
CA LYS A 39 4.96 15.96 20.37
C LYS A 39 6.01 15.28 19.49
N LEU A 40 6.58 16.01 18.53
CA LEU A 40 7.56 15.52 17.57
C LEU A 40 8.55 16.64 17.25
N ASP A 41 9.85 16.34 17.28
CA ASP A 41 10.87 17.26 16.80
C ASP A 41 11.08 17.07 15.28
N ILE A 42 11.44 18.15 14.57
CA ILE A 42 11.74 18.09 13.14
C ILE A 42 12.90 17.13 12.83
N ASP A 43 13.89 17.03 13.74
CA ASP A 43 15.04 16.14 13.58
C ASP A 43 14.67 14.65 13.74
N GLN A 44 13.46 14.36 14.22
CA GLN A 44 12.92 13.01 14.35
C GLN A 44 12.10 12.57 13.12
N ILE A 45 11.93 13.44 12.13
CA ILE A 45 11.22 13.11 10.88
C ILE A 45 12.13 12.23 10.01
N ASN A 46 11.64 11.03 9.71
CA ASN A 46 12.27 10.06 8.81
C ASN A 46 11.17 9.22 8.14
N GLU A 47 11.56 8.21 7.35
CA GLU A 47 10.62 7.33 6.64
C GLU A 47 9.66 6.59 7.57
N ASP A 48 10.12 6.15 8.75
CA ASP A 48 9.26 5.47 9.73
C ASP A 48 8.24 6.44 10.34
N THR A 49 8.69 7.63 10.76
CA THR A 49 7.80 8.69 11.25
C THR A 49 6.76 9.07 10.19
N PHE A 50 7.15 9.14 8.92
CA PHE A 50 6.23 9.42 7.82
C PHE A 50 5.22 8.28 7.62
N SER A 51 5.70 7.03 7.57
CA SER A 51 4.88 5.83 7.38
C SER A 51 3.81 5.67 8.47
N ARG A 52 4.16 5.94 9.73
CA ARG A 52 3.21 5.92 10.86
C ARG A 52 2.09 6.97 10.76
N ASN A 53 2.24 7.99 9.91
CA ASN A 53 1.26 9.05 9.72
C ASN A 53 0.37 8.89 8.47
N LEU A 54 0.62 7.88 7.63
CA LEU A 54 -0.24 7.49 6.50
C LEU A 54 -1.61 6.97 7.00
N TYR A 55 -2.52 6.62 6.08
CA TYR A 55 -3.79 5.99 6.48
C TYR A 55 -3.56 4.54 6.95
N PHE A 56 -2.56 3.88 6.36
CA PHE A 56 -2.03 2.60 6.83
C PHE A 56 -0.56 2.47 6.42
N ASN A 57 0.20 1.67 7.15
CA ASN A 57 1.66 1.55 7.02
C ASN A 57 2.14 0.16 6.55
N SER A 58 1.24 -0.76 6.19
CA SER A 58 1.63 -2.06 5.64
C SER A 58 2.02 -1.92 4.17
N GLU A 59 3.19 -2.43 3.82
CA GLU A 59 3.69 -2.45 2.45
C GLU A 59 3.25 -3.73 1.75
N PRO A 60 2.55 -3.66 0.61
CA PRO A 60 2.19 -4.86 -0.14
C PRO A 60 3.42 -5.45 -0.81
N ASP A 61 3.58 -6.77 -0.70
CA ASP A 61 4.55 -7.53 -1.48
C ASP A 61 4.23 -7.50 -2.99
N LEU A 62 2.96 -7.74 -3.33
CA LEU A 62 2.46 -7.91 -4.68
C LEU A 62 1.25 -7.00 -4.91
N ILE A 63 1.25 -6.27 -6.02
CA ILE A 63 0.12 -5.48 -6.49
C ILE A 63 -0.33 -6.02 -7.84
N ILE A 64 -1.57 -6.51 -7.89
CA ILE A 64 -2.19 -7.04 -9.09
C ILE A 64 -3.10 -5.97 -9.70
N ARG A 65 -2.91 -5.67 -10.99
CA ARG A 65 -3.74 -4.72 -11.74
C ARG A 65 -4.31 -5.37 -13.00
N THR A 66 -5.63 -5.51 -13.04
CA THR A 66 -6.39 -6.01 -14.19
C THR A 66 -6.73 -4.92 -15.22
N GLY A 67 -7.11 -5.34 -16.43
CA GLY A 67 -7.65 -4.48 -17.50
C GLY A 67 -6.62 -3.83 -18.43
N GLY A 68 -5.44 -4.44 -18.58
CA GLY A 68 -4.42 -4.10 -19.60
C GLY A 68 -3.68 -2.77 -19.38
N ALA A 69 -3.98 -2.04 -18.31
CA ALA A 69 -3.39 -0.74 -18.03
C ALA A 69 -2.07 -0.85 -17.26
N HIS A 70 -0.94 -0.49 -17.89
CA HIS A 70 0.38 -0.48 -17.26
C HIS A 70 0.67 0.86 -16.57
N ARG A 71 -0.02 1.13 -15.46
CA ARG A 71 0.20 2.33 -14.64
C ARG A 71 -0.18 2.04 -13.18
N THR A 72 0.25 2.88 -12.25
CA THR A 72 -0.14 2.75 -10.83
C THR A 72 -1.42 3.51 -10.49
N SER A 73 -1.79 4.51 -11.30
CA SER A 73 -3.00 5.34 -11.10
C SER A 73 -3.16 5.91 -9.70
N ASN A 74 -2.08 6.46 -9.11
CA ASN A 74 -2.13 7.09 -7.78
C ASN A 74 -2.50 6.11 -6.65
N PHE A 75 -2.33 4.80 -6.87
CA PHE A 75 -2.54 3.77 -5.87
C PHE A 75 -1.25 3.50 -5.08
N LEU A 76 -1.31 3.64 -3.75
CA LEU A 76 -0.25 3.28 -2.80
C LEU A 76 1.12 3.88 -3.13
N LEU A 77 1.19 5.20 -3.34
CA LEU A 77 2.44 5.85 -3.80
C LEU A 77 3.64 5.65 -2.87
N TRP A 78 3.40 5.58 -1.56
CA TRP A 78 4.45 5.35 -0.57
C TRP A 78 4.66 3.86 -0.33
N GLN A 79 3.58 3.15 -0.01
CA GLN A 79 3.62 1.75 0.40
C GLN A 79 4.07 0.82 -0.74
N ALA A 80 3.86 1.22 -2.00
CA ALA A 80 4.19 0.39 -3.16
C ALA A 80 5.66 0.45 -3.60
N HIS A 81 6.54 1.12 -2.84
CA HIS A 81 7.89 1.45 -3.30
C HIS A 81 8.72 0.21 -3.70
N TYR A 82 8.65 -0.85 -2.90
CA TYR A 82 9.32 -2.13 -3.17
C TYR A 82 8.38 -3.23 -3.68
N SER A 83 7.12 -2.91 -3.94
CA SER A 83 6.14 -3.88 -4.40
C SER A 83 6.42 -4.36 -5.81
N GLU A 84 6.19 -5.64 -6.04
CA GLU A 84 6.12 -6.16 -7.40
C GLU A 84 4.75 -5.87 -8.01
N TRP A 85 4.75 -5.37 -9.25
CA TRP A 85 3.53 -5.11 -10.00
C TRP A 85 3.28 -6.22 -11.02
N LEU A 86 2.13 -6.87 -10.91
CA LEU A 86 1.60 -7.80 -11.90
C LEU A 86 0.46 -7.13 -12.67
N PHE A 87 0.69 -6.84 -13.95
CA PHE A 87 -0.34 -6.31 -14.85
C PHE A 87 -0.97 -7.46 -15.64
N LEU A 88 -2.30 -7.53 -15.64
CA LEU A 88 -3.09 -8.54 -16.33
C LEU A 88 -3.97 -7.87 -17.39
N GLU A 89 -4.02 -8.45 -18.59
CA GLU A 89 -4.93 -8.02 -19.66
C GLU A 89 -6.39 -8.31 -19.32
N LYS A 90 -6.64 -9.40 -18.58
CA LYS A 90 -7.97 -9.82 -18.11
C LYS A 90 -8.68 -8.70 -17.32
N PHE A 91 -9.98 -8.49 -17.52
CA PHE A 91 -10.75 -7.47 -16.79
C PHE A 91 -11.18 -7.96 -15.40
N TRP A 92 -11.41 -7.01 -14.48
CA TRP A 92 -11.79 -7.32 -13.09
C TRP A 92 -13.01 -8.26 -12.94
N PRO A 93 -14.10 -8.12 -13.71
CA PRO A 93 -15.24 -9.04 -13.61
C PRO A 93 -14.93 -10.49 -14.04
N GLU A 94 -13.83 -10.70 -14.76
CA GLU A 94 -13.38 -12.02 -15.24
C GLU A 94 -12.30 -12.63 -14.33
N PHE A 95 -11.84 -11.88 -13.30
CA PHE A 95 -10.79 -12.31 -12.40
C PHE A 95 -11.33 -13.35 -11.41
N GLU A 96 -10.73 -14.54 -11.43
CA GLU A 96 -11.15 -15.70 -10.65
C GLU A 96 -10.10 -16.07 -9.60
N LYS A 97 -10.45 -17.00 -8.71
CA LYS A 97 -9.58 -17.46 -7.63
C LYS A 97 -8.27 -18.05 -8.17
N GLU A 98 -8.36 -18.77 -9.29
CA GLU A 98 -7.26 -19.43 -9.98
C GLU A 98 -6.23 -18.40 -10.48
N ASP A 99 -6.67 -17.21 -10.90
CA ASP A 99 -5.78 -16.11 -11.28
C ASP A 99 -4.99 -15.59 -10.08
N LEU A 100 -5.64 -15.46 -8.92
CA LEU A 100 -4.97 -15.03 -7.68
C LEU A 100 -3.93 -16.06 -7.22
N VAL A 101 -4.28 -17.35 -7.24
CA VAL A 101 -3.34 -18.43 -6.89
C VAL A 101 -2.12 -18.38 -7.81
N LYS A 102 -2.36 -18.28 -9.13
CA LYS A 102 -1.29 -18.16 -10.11
C LYS A 102 -0.42 -16.92 -9.88
N ALA A 103 -1.02 -15.77 -9.58
CA ALA A 103 -0.28 -14.54 -9.29
C ALA A 103 0.64 -14.68 -8.06
N ILE A 104 0.17 -15.38 -7.03
CA ILE A 104 0.96 -15.66 -5.81
C ILE A 104 2.08 -16.65 -6.12
N ASP A 105 1.80 -17.72 -6.89
CA ASP A 105 2.81 -18.69 -7.30
C ASP A 105 3.90 -18.04 -8.16
N ASP A 106 3.50 -17.19 -9.11
CA ASP A 106 4.42 -16.43 -9.97
C ASP A 106 5.30 -15.48 -9.14
N TYR A 107 4.74 -14.81 -8.13
CA TYR A 107 5.50 -13.97 -7.19
C TYR A 107 6.48 -14.81 -6.34
N GLY A 108 6.06 -16.00 -5.89
CA GLY A 108 6.88 -16.89 -5.07
C GLY A 108 8.06 -17.53 -5.82
N ASN A 109 7.90 -17.79 -7.12
CA ASN A 109 8.91 -18.46 -7.94
C ASN A 109 9.99 -17.52 -8.51
N ARG A 110 9.87 -16.20 -8.32
CA ARG A 110 10.84 -15.25 -8.86
C ARG A 110 12.12 -15.24 -8.04
N GLU A 111 13.25 -15.31 -8.74
CA GLU A 111 14.56 -15.06 -8.12
C GLU A 111 14.65 -13.61 -7.68
N ARG A 112 14.54 -13.38 -6.37
CA ARG A 112 14.71 -12.06 -5.78
C ARG A 112 16.18 -11.70 -5.79
N ARG A 113 16.52 -10.71 -6.60
CA ARG A 113 17.80 -10.02 -6.49
C ARG A 113 17.68 -9.06 -5.31
N PHE A 114 17.97 -9.56 -4.10
CA PHE A 114 18.25 -8.65 -2.99
C PHE A 114 19.39 -7.75 -3.43
N GLY A 115 19.12 -6.45 -3.53
CA GLY A 115 20.16 -5.45 -3.75
C GLY A 115 21.25 -5.65 -2.69
N LYS A 116 22.50 -5.70 -3.13
CA LYS A 116 23.63 -5.45 -2.23
C LYS A 116 23.58 -4.01 -1.76
#